data_AF-A0AA88VIG6-F1
#
_entry.id   AF-A0AA88VIG6-F1
#
_cell.length_a   1.000
_cell.length_b   1.000
_cell.length_c   1.000
_cell.angle_alpha   90.00
_cell.angle_beta   90.00
_cell.angle_gamma   90.00
#
_symmetry.space_group_name_H-M   'P 1'
#
loop_
_entity.id
_entity.type
_entity.pdbx_description
1 polymer ?
#
loop_
_entity_poly.entity_id
_entity_poly.type
_entity_poly.pdbx_seq_one_letter_code
_entity_poly.pdbx_strand_id
1 'polypeptide(L)'
;MTLLLNHPDVLKKARAELDNLVGLERLVEESDLAKLQDPRVWEDPTSFKPERFETGEVEGHRLMPFGMGRRSCPGASLAQRVVGLVLASLIQCFEWVRVSENQIDLTEGTGLSMPKLEPLVAMCRARHIMDKIL
;
A
#
# COMPACT_ATOMS: atom_id res chain seq x y z
N MET A 1 5.44 -3.46 0.37
CA MET A 1 6.76 -3.48 1.05
C MET A 1 7.78 -2.58 0.37
N THR A 2 7.97 -2.66 -0.96
CA THR A 2 9.00 -1.87 -1.68
C THR A 2 8.99 -0.37 -1.38
N LEU A 3 7.82 0.29 -1.47
CA LEU A 3 7.69 1.71 -1.16
C LEU A 3 8.10 2.03 0.28
N LEU A 4 7.73 1.18 1.26
CA LEU A 4 8.15 1.36 2.65
C LEU A 4 9.66 1.22 2.84
N LEU A 5 10.33 0.39 2.03
CA LEU A 5 11.80 0.28 2.06
C LEU A 5 12.47 1.50 1.42
N ASN A 6 11.84 2.13 0.43
CA ASN A 6 12.29 3.41 -0.13
C ASN A 6 12.02 4.60 0.82
N HIS A 7 11.04 4.49 1.73
CA HIS A 7 10.56 5.53 2.65
C HIS A 7 10.52 5.04 4.13
N PRO A 8 11.69 5.00 4.83
CA PRO A 8 11.81 4.40 6.17
C PRO A 8 11.12 5.20 7.30
N ASP A 9 10.86 6.49 7.08
CA ASP A 9 10.10 7.39 7.95
C ASP A 9 8.61 7.02 7.98
N VAL A 10 8.02 6.73 6.82
CA VAL A 10 6.63 6.25 6.70
C VAL A 10 6.43 4.91 7.40
N LEU A 11 7.39 3.98 7.24
CA LEU A 11 7.33 2.66 7.88
C LEU A 11 7.25 2.75 9.41
N LYS A 12 7.87 3.77 10.01
CA LYS A 12 7.80 4.05 11.45
C LYS A 12 6.43 4.62 11.85
N LYS A 13 5.81 5.44 11.00
CA LYS A 13 4.49 6.05 11.25
C LYS A 13 3.34 5.04 11.19
N ALA A 14 3.31 4.20 10.15
CA ALA A 14 2.30 3.14 9.99
C ALA A 14 2.27 2.13 11.16
N ARG A 15 3.39 1.98 11.87
CA ARG A 15 3.50 1.15 13.07
C ARG A 15 2.75 1.72 14.28
N ALA A 16 2.55 3.03 14.35
CA ALA A 16 1.88 3.71 15.46
C ALA A 16 0.36 3.87 15.26
N GLU A 17 -0.12 3.74 14.02
CA GLU A 17 -1.47 4.15 13.61
C GLU A 17 -2.49 2.99 13.57
N LEU A 18 -2.01 1.76 13.33
CA LEU A 18 -2.80 0.52 13.40
C LEU A 18 -3.45 0.29 14.77
N ASP A 19 -2.94 0.92 15.81
CA ASP A 19 -3.40 0.74 17.18
C ASP A 19 -4.74 1.44 17.48
N ASN A 20 -5.35 2.18 16.53
CA ASN A 20 -6.35 3.19 16.88
C ASN A 20 -7.78 3.21 16.22
N LEU A 21 -8.10 2.85 14.94
CA LEU A 21 -9.38 3.33 14.27
C LEU A 21 -10.00 2.48 13.08
N VAL A 22 -11.27 2.74 12.60
CA VAL A 22 -11.81 2.85 11.15
C VAL A 22 -13.33 2.46 10.82
N GLY A 23 -14.06 3.23 9.92
CA GLY A 23 -15.41 3.04 9.19
C GLY A 23 -15.80 4.10 8.04
N LEU A 24 -16.83 3.95 7.08
CA LEU A 24 -17.03 4.64 5.67
C LEU A 24 -18.44 4.65 4.83
N GLU A 25 -18.74 5.50 3.74
CA GLU A 25 -19.86 5.39 2.62
C GLU A 25 -19.81 6.26 1.22
N ARG A 26 -19.93 5.72 -0.08
CA ARG A 26 -20.42 6.26 -1.48
C ARG A 26 -19.75 5.73 -2.85
N LEU A 27 -20.37 5.88 -4.10
CA LEU A 27 -20.05 5.34 -5.49
C LEU A 27 -19.64 6.28 -6.76
N VAL A 28 -19.17 5.76 -7.97
CA VAL A 28 -18.22 6.25 -9.09
C VAL A 28 -18.27 5.54 -10.55
N GLU A 29 -17.55 5.95 -11.63
CA GLU A 29 -17.53 5.38 -13.04
C GLU A 29 -16.12 5.15 -13.73
N GLU A 30 -16.04 4.73 -15.02
CA GLU A 30 -14.82 4.26 -15.74
C GLU A 30 -13.80 5.35 -16.10
N SER A 31 -14.24 6.58 -16.39
CA SER A 31 -13.36 7.73 -16.68
C SER A 31 -12.52 8.20 -15.48
N ASP A 32 -12.78 7.65 -14.31
CA ASP A 32 -12.15 8.04 -13.05
C ASP A 32 -10.79 7.35 -12.81
N LEU A 33 -10.43 6.35 -13.63
CA LEU A 33 -9.12 5.67 -13.53
C LEU A 33 -7.94 6.58 -13.93
N ALA A 34 -8.13 7.48 -14.90
CA ALA A 34 -7.11 8.46 -15.30
C ALA A 34 -6.86 9.54 -14.23
N LYS A 35 -7.79 9.71 -13.27
CA LYS A 35 -7.70 10.68 -12.18
C LYS A 35 -6.79 10.23 -11.03
N LEU A 36 -6.47 8.94 -10.95
CA LEU A 36 -5.66 8.36 -9.86
C LEU A 36 -4.22 8.90 -9.81
N GLN A 37 -3.71 9.42 -10.93
CA GLN A 37 -2.40 10.06 -11.03
C GLN A 37 -2.49 11.50 -11.55
N ASP A 38 -3.70 12.07 -11.61
CA ASP A 38 -3.91 13.40 -12.16
C ASP A 38 -3.43 14.46 -11.17
N PRO A 39 -2.47 15.33 -11.55
CA PRO A 39 -2.00 16.43 -10.71
C PRO A 39 -3.10 17.42 -10.30
N ARG A 40 -4.24 17.42 -11.01
CA ARG A 40 -5.42 18.24 -10.69
C ARG A 40 -6.27 17.65 -9.56
N VAL A 41 -6.08 16.36 -9.24
CA VAL A 41 -6.83 15.62 -8.21
C VAL A 41 -5.94 15.30 -7.01
N TRP A 42 -4.67 14.99 -7.25
CA TRP A 42 -3.68 14.71 -6.22
C TRP A 42 -2.52 15.68 -6.33
N GLU A 43 -2.23 16.41 -5.24
CA GLU A 43 -1.00 17.19 -5.16
C GLU A 43 0.21 16.25 -5.18
N ASP A 44 1.08 16.38 -6.18
CA ASP A 44 2.29 15.56 -6.38
C ASP A 44 1.96 14.06 -6.51
N PRO A 45 1.23 13.67 -7.57
CA PRO A 45 0.58 12.36 -7.70
C PRO A 45 1.55 11.18 -7.75
N THR A 46 2.78 11.42 -8.20
CA THR A 46 3.82 10.39 -8.33
C THR A 46 4.55 10.10 -7.02
N SER A 47 4.37 10.93 -6.00
CA SER A 47 5.02 10.76 -4.71
C SER A 47 4.21 9.90 -3.74
N PHE A 48 4.91 9.03 -3.03
CA PHE A 48 4.32 8.18 -1.99
C PHE A 48 4.06 8.99 -0.71
N LYS A 49 2.80 9.40 -0.51
CA LYS A 49 2.34 10.21 0.63
C LYS A 49 1.17 9.52 1.37
N PRO A 50 1.44 8.60 2.30
CA PRO A 50 0.41 7.92 3.10
C PRO A 50 -0.49 8.87 3.89
N GLU A 51 0.01 10.05 4.24
CA GLU A 51 -0.68 11.09 5.00
C GLU A 51 -1.99 11.53 4.35
N ARG A 52 -2.13 11.32 3.03
CA ARG A 52 -3.36 11.55 2.26
C ARG A 52 -4.57 10.79 2.79
N PHE A 53 -4.36 9.73 3.56
CA PHE A 53 -5.40 8.82 4.01
C PHE A 53 -5.72 8.93 5.50
N GLU A 54 -5.05 9.81 6.25
CA GLU A 54 -5.16 9.92 7.72
C GLU A 54 -6.45 10.59 8.18
N THR A 55 -6.99 11.54 7.41
CA THR A 55 -8.23 12.25 7.75
C THR A 55 -9.49 11.45 7.44
N GLY A 56 -9.37 10.26 6.85
CA GLY A 56 -10.51 9.43 6.42
C GLY A 56 -11.28 9.99 5.22
N GLU A 57 -10.98 11.23 4.78
CA GLU A 57 -11.63 11.90 3.66
C GLU A 57 -10.91 11.60 2.33
N VAL A 58 -10.87 10.34 1.94
CA VAL A 58 -10.66 10.02 0.52
C VAL A 58 -12.02 9.72 -0.06
N GLU A 59 -12.61 10.71 -0.72
CA GLU A 59 -13.84 10.50 -1.48
C GLU A 59 -13.66 9.26 -2.36
N GLY A 60 -14.59 8.31 -2.27
CA GLY A 60 -14.45 6.99 -2.92
C GLY A 60 -14.23 7.04 -4.43
N HIS A 61 -14.50 8.18 -5.08
CA HIS A 61 -14.21 8.40 -6.50
C HIS A 61 -12.76 8.80 -6.81
N ARG A 62 -12.01 9.24 -5.81
CA ARG A 62 -10.60 9.62 -5.96
C ARG A 62 -9.66 8.41 -5.90
N LEU A 63 -10.11 7.26 -5.39
CA LEU A 63 -9.31 6.04 -5.29
C LEU A 63 -10.18 4.77 -5.46
N MET A 64 -10.00 4.03 -6.56
CA MET A 64 -10.79 2.83 -6.90
C MET A 64 -9.95 1.60 -7.30
N PRO A 65 -9.07 1.10 -6.43
CA PRO A 65 -8.17 -0.01 -6.75
C PRO A 65 -8.90 -1.34 -6.98
N PHE A 66 -10.14 -1.47 -6.49
CA PHE A 66 -10.96 -2.67 -6.63
C PHE A 66 -12.15 -2.47 -7.57
N GLY A 67 -12.14 -1.40 -8.37
CA GLY A 67 -13.32 -0.96 -9.09
C GLY A 67 -14.49 -0.72 -8.14
N MET A 68 -15.69 -0.56 -8.69
CA MET A 68 -16.81 -0.14 -7.89
C MET A 68 -18.17 -0.45 -8.56
N GLY A 69 -19.26 -0.54 -7.78
CA GLY A 69 -20.61 -0.86 -8.29
C GLY A 69 -20.80 -2.35 -8.57
N ARG A 70 -21.75 -2.71 -9.45
CA ARG A 70 -22.08 -4.14 -9.76
C ARG A 70 -20.92 -4.96 -10.30
N ARG A 71 -19.86 -4.30 -10.78
CA ARG A 71 -18.65 -4.91 -11.35
C ARG A 71 -17.42 -4.71 -10.46
N SER A 72 -17.61 -4.25 -9.21
CA SER A 72 -16.53 -4.19 -8.23
C SER A 72 -15.91 -5.57 -8.03
N CYS A 73 -14.62 -5.61 -7.74
CA CYS A 73 -13.91 -6.83 -7.43
C CYS A 73 -14.65 -7.59 -6.29
N PRO A 74 -15.15 -8.81 -6.54
CA PRO A 74 -15.81 -9.60 -5.49
C PRO A 74 -14.85 -9.95 -4.33
N GLY A 75 -13.54 -9.89 -4.58
CA GLY A 75 -12.49 -10.08 -3.58
C GLY A 75 -12.06 -8.81 -2.83
N ALA A 76 -12.69 -7.65 -3.04
CA ALA A 76 -12.24 -6.38 -2.46
C ALA A 76 -12.18 -6.42 -0.92
N SER A 77 -13.23 -6.92 -0.27
CA SER A 77 -13.29 -7.02 1.19
C SER A 77 -12.24 -7.97 1.76
N LEU A 78 -12.01 -9.10 1.09
CA LEU A 78 -10.97 -10.06 1.45
C LEU A 78 -9.58 -9.43 1.27
N ALA A 79 -9.32 -8.81 0.11
CA ALA A 79 -8.05 -8.18 -0.18
C ALA A 79 -7.72 -7.07 0.83
N GLN A 80 -8.68 -6.19 1.15
CA GLN A 80 -8.48 -5.13 2.14
C GLN A 80 -8.09 -5.67 3.53
N ARG A 81 -8.75 -6.76 3.97
CA ARG A 81 -8.42 -7.41 5.25
C ARG A 81 -7.08 -8.12 5.22
N VAL A 82 -6.82 -8.89 4.16
CA VAL A 82 -5.64 -9.74 4.03
C VAL A 82 -4.38 -8.90 3.81
N VAL A 83 -4.42 -7.88 2.95
CA VAL A 83 -3.25 -7.06 2.64
C VAL A 83 -2.78 -6.30 3.88
N GLY A 84 -3.71 -5.70 4.63
CA GLY A 84 -3.38 -5.03 5.89
C GLY A 84 -2.75 -5.98 6.91
N LEU A 85 -3.36 -7.16 7.11
CA LEU A 85 -2.85 -8.17 8.04
C LEU A 85 -1.46 -8.68 7.62
N VAL A 86 -1.29 -9.09 6.36
CA VAL A 86 0.00 -9.57 5.84
C VAL A 86 1.06 -8.50 5.98
N LEU A 87 0.75 -7.24 5.63
CA LEU A 87 1.69 -6.14 5.77
C LEU A 87 2.07 -5.90 7.23
N ALA A 88 1.09 -5.85 8.13
CA ALA A 88 1.32 -5.72 9.56
C ALA A 88 2.19 -6.85 10.10
N SER A 89 1.90 -8.11 9.74
CA SER A 89 2.71 -9.27 10.14
C SER A 89 4.14 -9.19 9.62
N LEU A 90 4.35 -8.83 8.35
CA LEU A 90 5.71 -8.68 7.79
C LEU A 90 6.50 -7.59 8.52
N ILE A 91 5.85 -6.47 8.86
CA ILE A 91 6.46 -5.37 9.61
C ILE A 91 6.73 -5.78 11.06
N GLN A 92 5.81 -6.47 11.69
CA GLN A 92 5.89 -6.85 13.10
C GLN A 92 6.98 -7.90 13.32
N CYS A 93 7.02 -8.93 12.48
CA CYS A 93 7.87 -10.09 12.64
C CYS A 93 9.31 -9.90 12.16
N PHE A 94 9.55 -8.98 11.21
CA PHE A 94 10.85 -8.85 10.56
C PHE A 94 11.35 -7.42 10.53
N GLU A 95 12.66 -7.28 10.68
CA GLU A 95 13.41 -6.09 10.29
C GLU A 95 13.83 -6.27 8.84
N TRP A 96 13.51 -5.29 7.99
CA TRP A 96 13.77 -5.35 6.55
C TRP A 96 14.89 -4.41 6.15
N VAL A 97 15.81 -4.90 5.34
CA VAL A 97 16.96 -4.15 4.84
C VAL A 97 17.07 -4.33 3.32
N ARG A 98 17.38 -3.25 2.61
CA ARG A 98 17.66 -3.32 1.17
C ARG A 98 18.94 -4.12 0.92
N VAL A 99 19.03 -4.77 -0.23
CA VAL A 99 20.25 -5.49 -0.65
C VAL A 99 21.40 -4.52 -0.95
N SER A 100 21.08 -3.29 -1.36
CA SER A 100 22.04 -2.23 -1.65
C SER A 100 21.57 -0.88 -1.09
N GLU A 101 22.46 0.11 -1.05
CA GLU A 101 22.15 1.47 -0.60
C GLU A 101 21.22 2.23 -1.57
N ASN A 102 21.16 1.77 -2.83
CA ASN A 102 20.34 2.39 -3.86
C ASN A 102 18.84 2.26 -3.57
N GLN A 103 18.04 3.15 -4.16
CA GLN A 103 16.59 2.99 -4.17
C GLN A 103 16.20 1.78 -5.01
N ILE A 104 15.14 1.10 -4.58
CA ILE A 104 14.60 -0.02 -5.33
C ILE A 104 13.84 0.53 -6.53
N ASP A 105 14.20 0.05 -7.72
CA ASP A 105 13.51 0.39 -8.96
C ASP A 105 12.03 -0.03 -8.91
N LEU A 106 11.17 0.89 -9.33
CA LEU A 106 9.70 0.75 -9.35
C LEU A 106 9.15 0.68 -10.77
N THR A 107 10.01 0.63 -11.79
CA THR A 107 9.60 0.54 -13.19
C THR A 107 8.61 -0.60 -13.38
N GLU A 108 7.51 -0.30 -14.08
CA GLU A 108 6.45 -1.27 -14.37
C GLU A 108 6.93 -2.27 -15.43
N GLY A 109 6.67 -3.55 -15.19
CA GLY A 109 6.88 -4.64 -16.12
C GLY A 109 5.60 -5.02 -16.84
N THR A 110 5.72 -5.86 -17.87
CA THR A 110 4.56 -6.30 -18.65
C THR A 110 3.68 -7.27 -17.85
N GLY A 111 2.39 -6.96 -17.70
CA GLY A 111 1.42 -7.90 -17.12
C GLY A 111 0.08 -7.25 -16.78
N LEU A 112 -0.91 -8.08 -16.44
CA LEU A 112 -2.28 -7.63 -16.13
C LEU A 112 -2.37 -6.83 -14.82
N SER A 113 -1.45 -7.07 -13.89
CA SER A 113 -1.49 -6.54 -12.53
C SER A 113 -0.48 -5.41 -12.28
N MET A 114 0.03 -4.76 -13.33
CA MET A 114 1.12 -3.78 -13.25
C MET A 114 2.29 -4.30 -12.38
N PRO A 115 2.86 -5.47 -12.71
CA PRO A 115 3.95 -6.03 -11.91
C PRO A 115 5.18 -5.11 -11.96
N LYS A 116 6.08 -5.24 -10.99
CA LYS A 116 7.41 -4.62 -11.11
C LYS A 116 8.18 -5.29 -12.24
N LEU A 117 8.96 -4.52 -13.00
CA LEU A 117 9.89 -5.03 -14.01
C LEU A 117 10.86 -6.02 -13.37
N GLU A 118 11.51 -5.57 -12.30
CA GLU A 118 12.37 -6.42 -11.47
C GLU A 118 11.66 -6.76 -10.14
N PRO A 119 11.49 -8.06 -9.80
CA PRO A 119 10.92 -8.47 -8.52
C PRO A 119 11.66 -7.88 -7.32
N LEU A 120 10.95 -7.67 -6.22
CA LEU A 120 11.59 -7.21 -4.98
C LEU A 120 12.48 -8.31 -4.40
N VAL A 121 13.77 -8.00 -4.22
CA VAL A 121 14.69 -8.78 -3.39
C VAL A 121 15.13 -7.91 -2.21
N ALA A 122 15.01 -8.44 -0.98
CA ALA A 122 15.35 -7.74 0.25
C ALA A 122 15.89 -8.74 1.29
N MET A 123 16.73 -8.25 2.20
CA MET A 123 17.15 -9.01 3.36
C MET A 123 16.13 -8.81 4.50
N CYS A 124 15.88 -9.86 5.27
CA CYS A 124 15.06 -9.78 6.47
C CYS A 124 15.74 -10.45 7.66
N ARG A 125 15.59 -9.86 8.84
CA ARG A 125 16.01 -10.43 10.12
C ARG A 125 14.78 -10.63 10.98
N ALA A 126 14.58 -11.84 11.49
CA ALA A 126 13.51 -12.11 12.44
C ALA A 126 13.68 -11.24 13.70
N ARG A 127 12.58 -10.67 14.17
CA ARG A 127 12.53 -9.90 15.42
C ARG A 127 12.16 -10.84 16.58
N HIS A 128 12.49 -10.43 17.80
CA HIS A 128 12.25 -11.20 19.03
C HIS A 128 10.81 -11.71 19.22
N ILE A 129 9.81 -11.10 18.58
CA ILE A 129 8.43 -11.57 18.65
C ILE A 129 8.27 -12.96 18.02
N MET A 130 9.12 -13.30 17.03
CA MET A 130 9.12 -14.61 16.40
C MET A 130 9.58 -15.72 17.35
N ASP A 131 10.38 -15.40 18.37
CA ASP A 131 10.81 -16.35 19.40
C ASP A 131 9.64 -16.84 20.29
N LYS A 132 8.47 -16.19 20.20
CA LYS A 132 7.24 -16.60 20.89
C LYS A 132 6.35 -17.52 20.03
N ILE A 133 6.69 -17.68 18.76
CA ILE A 133 5.89 -18.41 17.76
C ILE A 133 6.61 -19.71 17.33
N LEU A 134 7.94 -19.71 17.40
CA LEU A 134 8.83 -20.85 17.13
C LEU A 134 9.26 -21.52 18.43
#